data_AF-A0A086MQM5-F1
#
_entry.id   AF-A0A086MQM5-F1
#
_cell.length_a   1.000
_cell.length_b   1.000
_cell.length_c   1.000
_cell.angle_alpha   90.00
_cell.angle_beta   90.00
_cell.angle_gamma   90.00
#
_symmetry.space_group_name_H-M   'P 1'
#
loop_
_entity.id
_entity.type
_entity.pdbx_description
1 polymer ?
#
loop_
_entity_poly.entity_id
_entity_poly.type
_entity_poly.pdbx_seq_one_letter_code
_entity_poly.pdbx_strand_id
1 'polypeptide(L)'
;MSSSIKKLAVAVGTAAIVVSTPVAGAWAAGGVSGDTSGKGLRTQSVAEGEQHPPRHAQDEEQRTVASTVGSGIVDGKEWSVTLTFHPEVPEDFPSTDGASGFGDSRPQDPALLCQRVFIGGVQVDHQAGPWAGCSVVDGRDDFVEGAGLHGLTDKGTSGTRIFVGNPASGTASARLTLDGGTVRTAEVVTLPGTSYRAFALPIADGETIASVDTFDGQGNRLTHETYWD
;
A
#
# COMPACT_ATOMS: atom_id res chain seq x y z
N MET A 1 -60.02 1.56 -19.08
CA MET A 1 -59.45 2.16 -20.31
C MET A 1 -58.08 1.55 -20.52
N SER A 2 -57.89 0.95 -21.69
CA SER A 2 -56.69 0.25 -22.17
C SER A 2 -55.42 1.11 -22.14
N SER A 3 -54.27 0.52 -21.81
CA SER A 3 -53.24 0.24 -22.82
C SER A 3 -52.12 -0.63 -22.24
N SER A 4 -51.95 -1.81 -22.83
CA SER A 4 -50.75 -2.65 -22.76
C SER A 4 -49.81 -2.25 -23.89
N ILE A 5 -48.51 -2.13 -23.63
CA ILE A 5 -47.48 -2.31 -24.65
C ILE A 5 -46.48 -3.35 -24.12
N LYS A 6 -46.36 -4.43 -24.88
CA LYS A 6 -45.44 -5.55 -24.69
C LYS A 6 -44.15 -5.31 -25.49
N LYS A 7 -43.04 -5.71 -24.86
CA LYS A 7 -41.81 -6.35 -25.42
C LYS A 7 -40.91 -5.54 -26.38
N LEU A 8 -39.63 -5.47 -26.04
CA LEU A 8 -38.56 -6.26 -26.70
C LEU A 8 -37.23 -6.10 -25.95
N ALA A 9 -36.59 -7.22 -25.66
CA ALA A 9 -35.21 -7.30 -25.19
C ALA A 9 -34.26 -7.29 -26.39
N VAL A 10 -33.11 -6.63 -26.26
CA VAL A 10 -31.90 -6.92 -27.06
C VAL A 10 -30.71 -6.88 -26.11
N ALA A 11 -30.10 -8.04 -25.92
CA ALA A 11 -28.78 -8.17 -25.31
C ALA A 11 -27.73 -7.85 -26.38
N VAL A 12 -26.76 -7.00 -26.06
CA VAL A 12 -25.53 -6.85 -26.85
C VAL A 12 -24.36 -7.08 -25.90
N GLY A 13 -23.80 -8.29 -25.99
CA GLY A 13 -22.55 -8.63 -25.34
C GLY A 13 -21.39 -7.92 -26.03
N THR A 14 -20.51 -7.31 -25.24
CA THR A 14 -19.22 -6.81 -25.70
C THR A 14 -18.14 -7.76 -25.20
N ALA A 15 -17.51 -8.47 -26.14
CA ALA A 15 -16.33 -9.28 -25.89
C ALA A 15 -15.10 -8.36 -25.86
N ALA A 16 -14.35 -8.38 -24.76
CA ALA A 16 -13.04 -7.74 -24.70
C ALA A 16 -11.98 -8.67 -25.34
N ILE A 17 -11.26 -8.14 -26.33
CA ILE A 17 -10.17 -8.81 -27.04
C ILE A 17 -8.90 -8.65 -26.19
N VAL A 18 -8.33 -9.77 -25.73
CA VAL A 18 -6.99 -9.81 -25.13
C VAL A 18 -5.98 -10.04 -26.25
N VAL A 19 -5.09 -9.07 -26.47
CA VAL A 19 -3.94 -9.22 -27.38
C VAL A 19 -2.71 -9.58 -26.55
N SER A 20 -2.33 -10.86 -26.58
CA SER A 20 -1.05 -11.34 -26.03
C SER A 20 -0.01 -11.41 -27.16
N THR A 21 1.06 -10.63 -27.07
CA THR A 21 2.24 -10.77 -27.93
C THR A 21 3.22 -11.79 -27.33
N PRO A 22 3.59 -12.87 -28.05
CA PRO A 22 4.69 -13.74 -27.64
C PRO A 22 6.03 -13.14 -28.07
N VAL A 23 6.98 -13.00 -27.14
CA VAL A 23 8.39 -12.83 -27.50
C VAL A 23 9.04 -14.21 -27.44
N ALA A 24 9.15 -14.83 -28.62
CA ALA A 24 10.03 -15.96 -28.85
C ALA A 24 11.39 -15.44 -29.35
N GLY A 25 12.45 -15.78 -28.64
CA GLY A 25 13.83 -15.53 -29.04
C GLY A 25 14.72 -16.68 -28.57
N ALA A 26 14.77 -17.74 -29.37
CA ALA A 26 15.84 -18.75 -29.33
C ALA A 26 16.76 -18.52 -30.52
N TRP A 27 18.06 -18.81 -30.37
CA TRP A 27 19.16 -19.12 -31.31
C TRP A 27 20.45 -18.58 -30.63
N ALA A 28 21.62 -19.23 -30.59
CA ALA A 28 22.10 -20.54 -30.96
C ALA A 28 23.47 -20.71 -30.27
N ALA A 29 23.90 -21.95 -30.09
CA ALA A 29 25.25 -22.30 -29.67
C ALA A 29 26.29 -22.09 -30.79
N GLY A 30 27.55 -21.92 -30.40
CA GLY A 30 28.71 -22.30 -31.21
C GLY A 30 29.89 -21.35 -31.14
N GLY A 31 31.04 -21.86 -30.67
CA GLY A 31 32.34 -21.22 -30.88
C GLY A 31 33.41 -21.58 -29.85
N VAL A 32 34.04 -22.74 -30.03
CA VAL A 32 35.24 -23.17 -29.30
C VAL A 32 36.52 -22.66 -29.99
N SER A 33 37.58 -22.55 -29.18
CA SER A 33 39.02 -22.63 -29.50
C SER A 33 39.84 -21.33 -29.49
N GLY A 34 40.84 -21.32 -28.60
CA GLY A 34 41.97 -20.40 -28.62
C GLY A 34 42.82 -20.48 -27.35
N ASP A 35 43.55 -21.59 -27.16
CA ASP A 35 44.65 -21.69 -26.18
C ASP A 35 45.82 -20.77 -26.58
N THR A 36 46.47 -20.10 -25.62
CA THR A 36 47.93 -20.14 -25.42
C THR A 36 48.39 -19.34 -24.18
N SER A 37 48.93 -20.08 -23.21
CA SER A 37 50.23 -19.90 -22.55
C SER A 37 50.61 -18.54 -21.93
N GLY A 38 50.79 -18.53 -20.61
CA GLY A 38 51.57 -17.50 -19.90
C GLY A 38 51.64 -17.71 -18.39
N LYS A 39 52.69 -18.37 -17.92
CA LYS A 39 53.05 -18.58 -16.49
C LYS A 39 53.15 -17.25 -15.72
N GLY A 40 52.72 -17.27 -14.45
CA GLY A 40 53.13 -16.27 -13.45
C GLY A 40 52.57 -16.56 -12.05
N LEU A 41 53.38 -17.12 -11.17
CA LEU A 41 53.10 -17.22 -9.73
C LEU A 41 52.88 -15.83 -9.12
N ARG A 42 51.89 -15.69 -8.23
CA ARG A 42 52.05 -14.93 -6.98
C ARG A 42 51.01 -15.34 -5.93
N THR A 43 51.53 -15.91 -4.85
CA THR A 43 50.90 -16.12 -3.55
C THR A 43 50.61 -14.76 -2.89
N GLN A 44 49.37 -14.46 -2.54
CA GLN A 44 48.99 -13.51 -1.46
C GLN A 44 47.68 -14.03 -0.85
N SER A 45 47.77 -14.68 0.30
CA SER A 45 47.58 -14.09 1.64
C SER A 45 46.10 -14.00 1.99
N VAL A 46 45.63 -15.04 2.70
CA VAL A 46 44.40 -15.02 3.47
C VAL A 46 44.63 -14.00 4.59
N ALA A 47 44.17 -12.77 4.36
CA ALA A 47 43.90 -11.83 5.43
C ALA A 47 42.41 -11.96 5.72
N GLU A 48 42.11 -12.60 6.84
CA GLU A 48 40.83 -12.60 7.51
C GLU A 48 40.47 -11.15 7.83
N GLY A 49 39.79 -10.50 6.90
CA GLY A 49 39.20 -9.18 7.11
C GLY A 49 37.94 -9.38 7.92
N GLU A 50 37.97 -8.93 9.17
CA GLU A 50 36.79 -8.64 9.98
C GLU A 50 35.74 -7.94 9.10
N GLN A 51 34.68 -8.68 8.74
CA GLN A 51 33.58 -8.18 7.93
C GLN A 51 32.82 -7.14 8.74
N HIS A 52 33.27 -5.89 8.69
CA HIS A 52 32.34 -4.78 8.89
C HIS A 52 31.23 -4.94 7.85
N PRO A 53 29.95 -4.91 8.24
CA PRO A 53 28.87 -4.95 7.28
C PRO A 53 29.07 -3.83 6.24
N PRO A 54 28.79 -4.08 4.96
CA PRO A 54 28.98 -3.07 3.93
C PRO A 54 28.17 -1.84 4.29
N ARG A 55 28.81 -0.66 4.33
CA ARG A 55 28.20 0.66 4.59
C ARG A 55 26.87 0.87 3.86
N HIS A 56 26.74 0.28 2.66
CA HIS A 56 25.55 0.32 1.84
C HIS A 56 24.30 -0.32 2.47
N ALA A 57 24.43 -1.36 3.29
CA ALA A 57 23.29 -1.98 3.96
C ALA A 57 22.76 -1.10 5.11
N GLN A 58 23.66 -0.43 5.84
CA GLN A 58 23.28 0.49 6.92
C GLN A 58 22.65 1.78 6.38
N ASP A 59 23.12 2.30 5.24
CA ASP A 59 22.56 3.50 4.60
C ASP A 59 21.12 3.28 4.06
N GLU A 60 20.74 2.06 3.68
CA GLU A 60 19.37 1.73 3.27
C GLU A 60 18.42 1.57 4.47
N GLU A 61 18.95 1.12 5.61
CA GLU A 61 18.22 0.96 6.86
C GLU A 61 17.91 2.29 7.57
N GLN A 62 18.64 3.35 7.23
CA GLN A 62 18.45 4.70 7.79
C GLN A 62 17.74 5.69 6.87
N ARG A 63 17.30 5.27 5.68
CA ARG A 63 16.60 6.16 4.75
C ARG A 63 15.08 6.19 5.00
N THR A 64 14.49 7.38 4.94
CA THR A 64 13.03 7.53 4.78
C THR A 64 12.54 6.84 3.52
N VAL A 65 11.57 5.93 3.67
CA VAL A 65 10.98 5.21 2.54
C VAL A 65 9.51 5.60 2.38
N ALA A 66 9.05 5.74 1.14
CA ALA A 66 7.69 6.10 0.83
C ALA A 66 7.13 5.25 -0.32
N SER A 67 5.82 5.01 -0.32
CA SER A 67 5.13 4.31 -1.41
C SER A 67 3.68 4.76 -1.50
N THR A 68 3.20 4.94 -2.74
CA THR A 68 1.78 5.16 -3.01
C THR A 68 1.03 3.85 -2.82
N VAL A 69 0.08 3.84 -1.89
CA VAL A 69 -0.79 2.72 -1.56
C VAL A 69 -1.95 2.61 -2.55
N GLY A 70 -2.46 3.75 -3.01
CA GLY A 70 -3.52 3.83 -3.99
C GLY A 70 -3.68 5.24 -4.53
N SER A 71 -4.22 5.35 -5.73
CA SER A 71 -4.58 6.63 -6.34
C SER A 71 -5.63 6.44 -7.42
N GLY A 72 -6.33 7.50 -7.80
CA GLY A 72 -7.28 7.46 -8.89
C GLY A 72 -8.16 8.70 -8.94
N ILE A 73 -9.32 8.55 -9.57
CA ILE A 73 -10.35 9.60 -9.66
C ILE A 73 -11.67 9.04 -9.14
N VAL A 74 -12.38 9.81 -8.31
CA VAL A 74 -13.74 9.54 -7.85
C VAL A 74 -14.48 10.88 -7.71
N ASP A 75 -15.76 10.95 -8.09
CA ASP A 75 -16.54 12.19 -8.14
C ASP A 75 -15.87 13.34 -8.90
N GLY A 76 -15.07 13.01 -9.93
CA GLY A 76 -14.28 13.99 -10.69
C GLY A 76 -13.11 14.60 -9.92
N LYS A 77 -12.76 14.07 -8.74
CA LYS A 77 -11.62 14.51 -7.93
C LYS A 77 -10.52 13.45 -7.95
N GLU A 78 -9.28 13.91 -8.13
CA GLU A 78 -8.13 13.06 -7.90
C GLU A 78 -8.02 12.70 -6.42
N TRP A 79 -7.59 11.48 -6.13
CA TRP A 79 -7.26 11.05 -4.78
C TRP A 79 -5.97 10.24 -4.77
N SER A 80 -5.28 10.28 -3.64
CA SER A 80 -4.10 9.45 -3.42
C SER A 80 -3.92 9.13 -1.94
N VAL A 81 -3.29 7.99 -1.67
CA VAL A 81 -2.85 7.57 -0.35
C VAL A 81 -1.38 7.19 -0.44
N THR A 82 -0.55 7.81 0.40
CA THR A 82 0.88 7.53 0.48
C THR A 82 1.23 7.12 1.91
N LEU A 83 2.01 6.04 2.03
CA LEU A 83 2.63 5.63 3.28
C LEU A 83 4.09 6.07 3.27
N THR A 84 4.58 6.63 4.37
CA THR A 84 5.97 7.06 4.54
C THR A 84 6.48 6.63 5.90
N PHE A 85 7.64 6.00 5.93
CA PHE A 85 8.32 5.62 7.17
C PHE A 85 9.57 6.46 7.33
N HIS A 86 9.69 7.10 8.49
CA HIS A 86 10.89 7.78 8.95
C HIS A 86 11.54 6.90 10.02
N PRO A 87 12.81 6.48 9.82
CA PRO A 87 13.51 5.62 10.78
C PRO A 87 13.81 6.30 12.11
N GLU A 88 13.70 7.64 12.16
CA GLU A 88 13.82 8.44 13.38
C GLU A 88 12.62 9.37 13.47
N VAL A 89 12.19 9.72 14.69
CA VAL A 89 11.16 10.74 14.92
C VAL A 89 11.74 12.12 14.59
N PRO A 90 11.17 12.86 13.62
CA PRO A 90 11.66 14.20 13.26
C PRO A 90 11.62 15.18 14.46
N GLU A 91 12.60 16.09 14.54
CA GLU A 91 12.75 17.02 15.68
C GLU A 91 11.53 17.95 15.88
N ASP A 92 10.83 18.29 14.80
CA ASP A 92 9.64 19.13 14.80
C ASP A 92 8.33 18.33 14.93
N PHE A 93 8.41 17.01 15.11
CA PHE A 93 7.26 16.21 15.53
C PHE A 93 6.89 16.60 16.97
N PRO A 94 5.61 16.90 17.27
CA PRO A 94 5.19 17.32 18.60
C PRO A 94 5.67 16.32 19.65
N SER A 95 6.44 16.81 20.61
CA SER A 95 6.97 15.96 21.67
C SER A 95 5.81 15.28 22.39
N THR A 96 5.91 13.97 22.54
CA THR A 96 4.93 13.16 23.26
C THR A 96 5.13 13.37 24.76
N ASP A 97 4.80 14.56 25.24
CA ASP A 97 4.90 14.93 26.65
C ASP A 97 3.90 14.10 27.46
N GLY A 98 4.32 12.92 27.89
CA GLY A 98 3.81 12.20 29.08
C GLY A 98 2.42 11.55 29.00
N ALA A 99 1.66 11.69 27.92
CA ALA A 99 0.35 11.05 27.75
C ALA A 99 0.19 10.36 26.38
N SER A 100 1.30 9.87 25.83
CA SER A 100 1.29 9.10 24.60
C SER A 100 0.40 7.87 24.76
N GLY A 101 -0.46 7.60 23.78
CA GLY A 101 -1.32 6.42 23.70
C GLY A 101 -0.62 5.06 23.65
N PHE A 102 0.63 4.98 24.13
CA PHE A 102 1.46 3.79 24.26
C PHE A 102 1.18 2.97 25.52
N GLY A 103 0.26 3.42 26.39
CA GLY A 103 0.09 2.80 27.70
C GLY A 103 1.43 2.80 28.47
N ASP A 104 1.74 1.71 29.16
CA ASP A 104 2.93 1.58 30.01
C ASP A 104 4.24 1.29 29.24
N SER A 105 4.21 1.13 27.91
CA SER A 105 5.35 0.64 27.13
C SER A 105 5.80 1.65 26.07
N ARG A 106 6.89 2.36 26.33
CA ARG A 106 7.52 3.23 25.32
C ARG A 106 8.18 2.38 24.21
N PRO A 107 8.20 2.85 22.95
CA PRO A 107 8.94 2.20 21.87
C PRO A 107 10.42 2.07 22.24
N GLN A 108 11.04 0.95 21.87
CA GLN A 108 12.47 0.74 22.06
C GLN A 108 13.28 1.42 20.96
N ASP A 109 12.74 1.43 19.74
CA ASP A 109 13.29 2.06 18.55
C ASP A 109 12.27 3.06 17.97
N PRO A 110 12.14 4.27 18.53
CA PRO A 110 11.10 5.20 18.14
C PRO A 110 11.30 5.70 16.70
N ALA A 111 10.36 5.34 15.85
CA ALA A 111 10.27 5.76 14.45
C ALA A 111 8.91 6.42 14.18
N LEU A 112 8.71 6.94 12.97
CA LEU A 112 7.45 7.60 12.58
C LEU A 112 6.87 6.99 11.31
N LEU A 113 5.61 6.57 11.36
CA LEU A 113 4.83 6.13 10.21
C LEU A 113 3.76 7.17 9.88
N CYS A 114 3.78 7.68 8.65
CA CYS A 114 2.84 8.68 8.16
C CYS A 114 1.97 8.10 7.03
N GLN A 115 0.65 8.18 7.20
CA GLN A 115 -0.35 7.93 6.17
C GLN A 115 -0.94 9.26 5.69
N ARG A 116 -0.68 9.62 4.44
CA ARG A 116 -1.17 10.86 3.83
C ARG A 116 -2.27 10.53 2.83
N VAL A 117 -3.48 11.03 3.10
CA VAL A 117 -4.64 10.90 2.22
C VAL A 117 -4.93 12.26 1.60
N PHE A 118 -5.02 12.32 0.27
CA PHE A 118 -5.41 13.52 -0.48
C PHE A 118 -6.69 13.28 -1.26
N ILE A 119 -7.56 14.29 -1.28
CA ILE A 119 -8.79 14.32 -2.10
C ILE A 119 -8.87 15.71 -2.74
N GLY A 120 -8.93 15.77 -4.07
CA GLY A 120 -8.97 17.03 -4.82
C GLY A 120 -7.80 17.97 -4.53
N GLY A 121 -6.61 17.40 -4.26
CA GLY A 121 -5.40 18.16 -3.91
C GLY A 121 -5.34 18.65 -2.45
N VAL A 122 -6.36 18.37 -1.63
CA VAL A 122 -6.38 18.73 -0.21
C VAL A 122 -6.04 17.51 0.63
N GLN A 123 -5.07 17.65 1.54
CA GLN A 123 -4.77 16.62 2.52
C GLN A 123 -5.91 16.53 3.53
N VAL A 124 -6.43 15.32 3.74
CA VAL A 124 -7.39 15.02 4.79
C VAL A 124 -6.76 15.31 6.15
N ASP A 125 -7.53 15.94 7.05
CA ASP A 125 -7.11 16.30 8.40
C ASP A 125 -5.93 17.30 8.49
N HIS A 126 -5.58 18.02 7.42
CA HIS A 126 -4.47 19.00 7.40
C HIS A 126 -4.54 20.08 8.49
N GLN A 127 -5.73 20.34 9.05
CA GLN A 127 -5.94 21.26 10.17
C GLN A 127 -5.24 20.80 11.46
N ALA A 128 -4.93 19.50 11.59
CA ALA A 128 -4.14 18.96 12.70
C ALA A 128 -2.63 19.24 12.56
N GLY A 129 -2.22 19.99 11.53
CA GLY A 129 -0.85 20.43 11.32
C GLY A 129 -0.03 19.51 10.39
N PRO A 130 1.28 19.78 10.25
CA PRO A 130 2.13 19.09 9.28
C PRO A 130 2.26 17.60 9.55
N TRP A 131 2.02 17.13 10.78
CA TRP A 131 2.13 15.73 11.18
C TRP A 131 0.79 14.98 11.20
N ALA A 132 -0.27 15.56 10.62
CA ALA A 132 -1.58 14.92 10.52
C ALA A 132 -1.50 13.54 9.81
N GLY A 133 -2.01 12.49 10.46
CA GLY A 133 -1.93 11.13 9.95
C GLY A 133 -0.59 10.42 10.19
N CYS A 134 0.25 10.95 11.09
CA CYS A 134 1.47 10.28 11.53
C CYS A 134 1.33 9.72 12.95
N SER A 135 1.93 8.55 13.17
CA SER A 135 1.98 7.86 14.46
C SER A 135 3.41 7.43 14.74
N VAL A 136 3.82 7.51 16.02
CA VAL A 136 5.09 6.93 16.46
C VAL A 136 4.92 5.41 16.58
N VAL A 137 5.94 4.68 16.13
CA VAL A 137 5.99 3.21 15.99
C VAL A 137 7.32 2.67 16.50
N ASP A 138 7.40 1.37 16.78
CA ASP A 138 8.60 0.67 17.29
C ASP A 138 9.41 0.05 16.15
N GLY A 139 10.17 0.89 15.44
CA GLY A 139 11.09 0.48 14.38
C GLY A 139 10.39 0.07 13.07
N ARG A 140 11.11 -0.64 12.21
CA ARG A 140 10.65 -1.04 10.86
C ARG A 140 9.70 -2.24 10.85
N ASP A 141 9.73 -3.02 11.92
CA ASP A 141 9.03 -4.30 12.04
C ASP A 141 7.82 -4.25 12.99
N ASP A 142 7.48 -3.05 13.48
CA ASP A 142 6.24 -2.84 14.21
C ASP A 142 5.02 -3.20 13.35
N PHE A 143 3.89 -3.37 14.03
CA PHE A 143 2.63 -3.71 13.42
C PHE A 143 1.52 -2.76 13.84
N VAL A 144 1.03 -2.00 12.87
CA VAL A 144 -0.15 -1.13 13.02
C VAL A 144 -1.29 -1.75 12.23
N GLU A 145 -2.24 -2.35 12.93
CA GLU A 145 -3.49 -2.86 12.34
C GLU A 145 -4.62 -1.84 12.51
N GLY A 146 -5.46 -1.75 11.51
CA GLY A 146 -6.68 -0.95 11.59
C GLY A 146 -7.20 -0.58 10.22
N ALA A 147 -8.39 0.01 10.21
CA ALA A 147 -8.97 0.57 9.00
C ALA A 147 -9.79 1.80 9.35
N GLY A 148 -9.94 2.70 8.38
CA GLY A 148 -10.62 3.97 8.60
C GLY A 148 -11.17 4.60 7.33
N LEU A 149 -12.20 5.42 7.54
CA LEU A 149 -12.77 6.29 6.52
C LEU A 149 -12.15 7.69 6.62
N HIS A 150 -11.64 8.16 5.49
CA HIS A 150 -10.95 9.45 5.38
C HIS A 150 -11.71 10.34 4.39
N GLY A 151 -12.18 11.49 4.84
CA GLY A 151 -12.93 12.45 4.03
C GLY A 151 -12.63 13.89 4.46
N LEU A 152 -12.95 14.86 3.60
CA LEU A 152 -12.75 16.29 3.89
C LEU A 152 -13.86 16.91 4.77
N THR A 153 -14.98 16.19 4.92
CA THR A 153 -16.16 16.60 5.70
C THR A 153 -16.57 15.45 6.63
N ASP A 154 -17.63 15.66 7.42
CA ASP A 154 -18.16 14.66 8.35
C ASP A 154 -18.17 13.25 7.76
N LYS A 155 -17.64 12.30 8.54
CA LYS A 155 -17.34 10.91 8.16
C LYS A 155 -18.60 10.04 8.16
N GLY A 156 -19.66 10.52 7.51
CA GLY A 156 -20.92 9.80 7.25
C GLY A 156 -21.02 9.42 5.77
N THR A 157 -22.20 9.59 5.17
CA THR A 157 -22.45 9.28 3.75
C THR A 157 -22.23 10.45 2.79
N SER A 158 -21.97 11.66 3.31
CA SER A 158 -21.74 12.86 2.52
C SER A 158 -20.28 13.04 2.15
N GLY A 159 -20.04 13.40 0.90
CA GLY A 159 -18.73 13.67 0.35
C GLY A 159 -17.96 12.41 -0.06
N THR A 160 -16.99 12.64 -0.92
CA THR A 160 -15.99 11.66 -1.33
C THR A 160 -15.17 11.21 -0.12
N ARG A 161 -15.03 9.89 0.04
CA ARG A 161 -14.27 9.26 1.13
C ARG A 161 -13.30 8.23 0.56
N ILE A 162 -12.18 8.03 1.24
CA ILE A 162 -11.22 6.97 0.95
C ILE A 162 -11.20 6.02 2.13
N PHE A 163 -11.49 4.75 1.88
CA PHE A 163 -11.25 3.68 2.84
C PHE A 163 -9.78 3.29 2.78
N VAL A 164 -9.11 3.32 3.93
CA VAL A 164 -7.72 2.85 4.05
C VAL A 164 -7.66 1.78 5.12
N GLY A 165 -7.03 0.65 4.79
CA GLY A 165 -6.83 -0.46 5.71
C GLY A 165 -5.37 -0.87 5.79
N ASN A 166 -4.91 -1.22 6.99
CA ASN A 166 -3.59 -1.69 7.33
C ASN A 166 -3.72 -3.15 7.80
N PRO A 167 -3.72 -4.13 6.87
CA PRO A 167 -4.13 -5.48 7.19
C PRO A 167 -3.06 -6.27 7.95
N ALA A 168 -3.45 -7.41 8.53
CA ALA A 168 -2.51 -8.42 9.03
C ALA A 168 -1.60 -9.02 7.93
N SER A 169 -0.52 -9.69 8.34
CA SER A 169 0.46 -10.28 7.43
C SER A 169 -0.16 -11.42 6.63
N GLY A 170 0.34 -11.64 5.41
CA GLY A 170 -0.23 -12.63 4.49
C GLY A 170 -1.47 -12.17 3.72
N THR A 171 -1.99 -10.97 3.99
CA THR A 171 -3.03 -10.36 3.16
C THR A 171 -2.44 -9.83 1.86
N ALA A 172 -3.00 -10.25 0.72
CA ALA A 172 -2.58 -9.84 -0.61
C ALA A 172 -3.51 -8.79 -1.22
N SER A 173 -4.82 -8.88 -0.98
CA SER A 173 -5.79 -7.94 -1.56
C SER A 173 -6.98 -7.68 -0.65
N ALA A 174 -7.73 -6.64 -0.99
CA ALA A 174 -8.97 -6.26 -0.33
C ALA A 174 -10.09 -6.01 -1.35
N ARG A 175 -11.33 -6.24 -0.91
CA ARG A 175 -12.56 -6.03 -1.66
C ARG A 175 -13.54 -5.22 -0.83
N LEU A 176 -13.94 -4.06 -1.34
CA LEU A 176 -14.99 -3.23 -0.78
C LEU A 176 -16.27 -3.46 -1.59
N THR A 177 -17.31 -3.93 -0.92
CA THR A 177 -18.65 -4.11 -1.48
C THR A 177 -19.53 -2.99 -0.96
N LEU A 178 -20.19 -2.28 -1.87
CA LEU A 178 -21.12 -1.21 -1.55
C LEU A 178 -22.55 -1.73 -1.45
N ASP A 179 -23.40 -0.98 -0.75
CA ASP A 179 -24.84 -1.15 -0.84
C ASP A 179 -25.30 -0.90 -2.28
N GLY A 180 -25.99 -1.88 -2.86
CA GLY A 180 -26.29 -1.94 -4.28
C GLY A 180 -25.39 -2.90 -5.08
N GLY A 181 -24.38 -3.49 -4.45
CA GLY A 181 -23.60 -4.59 -4.99
C GLY A 181 -22.41 -4.19 -5.87
N THR A 182 -22.13 -2.90 -6.00
CA THR A 182 -20.89 -2.42 -6.64
C THR A 182 -19.69 -2.91 -5.84
N VAL A 183 -18.65 -3.39 -6.53
CA VAL A 183 -17.44 -3.93 -5.91
C VAL A 183 -16.22 -3.15 -6.39
N ARG A 184 -15.32 -2.84 -5.46
CA ARG A 184 -13.99 -2.28 -5.73
C ARG A 184 -12.92 -3.15 -5.08
N THR A 185 -11.78 -3.29 -5.73
CA THR A 185 -10.67 -4.12 -5.26
C THR A 185 -9.35 -3.35 -5.27
N ALA A 186 -8.48 -3.67 -4.33
CA ALA A 186 -7.14 -3.11 -4.23
C ALA A 186 -6.15 -4.20 -3.83
N GLU A 187 -4.95 -4.14 -4.39
CA GLU A 187 -3.81 -4.91 -3.90
C GLU A 187 -3.26 -4.26 -2.64
N VAL A 188 -2.71 -5.09 -1.74
CA VAL A 188 -1.98 -4.61 -0.57
C VAL A 188 -0.57 -4.20 -1.00
N VAL A 189 -0.21 -2.95 -0.70
CA VAL A 189 1.13 -2.43 -0.91
C VAL A 189 1.90 -2.58 0.39
N THR A 190 3.09 -3.20 0.31
CA THR A 190 4.05 -3.22 1.42
C THR A 190 5.11 -2.16 1.18
N LEU A 191 5.38 -1.36 2.21
CA LEU A 191 6.40 -0.33 2.15
C LEU A 191 7.80 -0.99 2.16
N PRO A 192 8.67 -0.73 1.17
CA PRO A 192 9.92 -1.46 1.02
C PRO A 192 10.82 -1.41 2.25
N GLY A 193 11.34 -2.58 2.65
CA GLY A 193 12.26 -2.70 3.79
C GLY A 193 11.59 -2.51 5.17
N THR A 194 10.27 -2.68 5.24
CA THR A 194 9.49 -2.60 6.48
C THR A 194 8.37 -3.64 6.49
N SER A 195 7.76 -3.85 7.66
CA SER A 195 6.55 -4.68 7.81
C SER A 195 5.23 -3.94 7.54
N TYR A 196 5.29 -2.62 7.32
CA TYR A 196 4.12 -1.78 7.10
C TYR A 196 3.47 -2.02 5.75
N ARG A 197 2.15 -2.13 5.77
CA ARG A 197 1.34 -2.45 4.60
C ARG A 197 0.00 -1.76 4.67
N ALA A 198 -0.54 -1.42 3.51
CA ALA A 198 -1.86 -0.82 3.41
C ALA A 198 -2.51 -1.10 2.05
N PHE A 199 -3.82 -0.89 1.97
CA PHE A 199 -4.57 -0.76 0.72
C PHE A 199 -5.51 0.44 0.82
N ALA A 200 -5.93 0.98 -0.33
CA ALA A 200 -6.84 2.13 -0.36
C ALA A 200 -7.91 1.96 -1.45
N LEU A 201 -9.16 2.29 -1.10
CA LEU A 201 -10.33 2.13 -1.96
C LEU A 201 -11.20 3.39 -1.91
N PRO A 202 -11.59 3.98 -3.05
CA PRO A 202 -12.42 5.17 -3.06
C PRO A 202 -13.90 4.83 -2.85
N ILE A 203 -14.62 5.76 -2.25
CA ILE A 203 -16.07 5.73 -2.02
C ILE A 203 -16.62 7.08 -2.46
N ALA A 204 -17.55 7.04 -3.42
CA ALA A 204 -18.19 8.22 -3.95
C ALA A 204 -19.16 8.83 -2.93
N ASP A 205 -19.54 10.08 -3.19
CA ASP A 205 -20.60 10.76 -2.46
C ASP A 205 -21.90 9.94 -2.46
N GLY A 206 -22.50 9.78 -1.27
CA GLY A 206 -23.74 9.04 -1.09
C GLY A 206 -23.61 7.50 -1.07
N GLU A 207 -22.45 6.93 -1.38
CA GLU A 207 -22.25 5.47 -1.32
C GLU A 207 -22.06 4.96 0.12
N THR A 208 -22.60 3.79 0.43
CA THR A 208 -22.44 3.13 1.74
C THR A 208 -21.76 1.78 1.58
N ILE A 209 -20.93 1.40 2.56
CA ILE A 209 -20.20 0.13 2.54
C ILE A 209 -21.11 -0.96 3.09
N ALA A 210 -21.34 -2.00 2.29
CA ALA A 210 -21.98 -3.23 2.76
C ALA A 210 -20.97 -4.15 3.46
N SER A 211 -19.78 -4.30 2.89
CA SER A 211 -18.71 -5.08 3.51
C SER A 211 -17.31 -4.71 3.01
N VAL A 212 -16.32 -5.03 3.83
CA VAL A 212 -14.91 -5.10 3.44
C VAL A 212 -14.41 -6.51 3.71
N ASP A 213 -13.85 -7.14 2.68
CA ASP A 213 -13.24 -8.46 2.75
C ASP A 213 -11.75 -8.34 2.43
N THR A 214 -10.90 -9.10 3.11
CA THR A 214 -9.48 -9.25 2.72
C THR A 214 -9.18 -10.68 2.30
N PHE A 215 -8.15 -10.87 1.47
CA PHE A 215 -7.81 -12.15 0.87
C PHE A 215 -6.31 -12.42 0.91
N ASP A 216 -5.94 -13.70 1.01
CA ASP A 216 -4.56 -14.16 0.83
C ASP A 216 -4.15 -14.21 -0.65
N GLY A 217 -2.88 -14.55 -0.91
CA GLY A 217 -2.35 -14.67 -2.27
C GLY A 217 -2.94 -15.83 -3.10
N GLN A 218 -3.72 -16.71 -2.47
CA GLN A 218 -4.43 -17.81 -3.10
C GLN A 218 -5.90 -17.46 -3.40
N GLY A 219 -6.36 -16.28 -2.99
CA GLY A 219 -7.73 -15.81 -3.14
C GLY A 219 -8.69 -16.36 -2.07
N ASN A 220 -8.19 -16.97 -0.99
CA ASN A 220 -9.02 -17.33 0.15
C ASN A 220 -9.32 -16.08 0.97
N ARG A 221 -10.57 -15.92 1.39
CA ARG A 221 -10.98 -14.80 2.25
C ARG A 221 -10.39 -14.98 3.65
N LEU A 222 -9.68 -13.97 4.12
CA LEU A 222 -9.08 -13.89 5.46
C LEU A 222 -10.02 -13.20 6.46
N THR A 223 -10.64 -12.09 6.06
CA THR A 223 -11.54 -11.31 6.92
C THR A 223 -12.84 -10.95 6.20
N HIS A 224 -13.86 -10.62 6.99
CA HIS A 224 -15.14 -10.12 6.51
C HIS A 224 -15.70 -9.16 7.56
N GLU A 225 -15.87 -7.89 7.18
CA GLU A 225 -16.30 -6.81 8.05
C GLU A 225 -17.52 -6.12 7.45
N THR A 226 -18.50 -5.80 8.28
CA THR A 226 -19.78 -5.20 7.86
C THR A 226 -20.19 -4.00 8.72
N TYR A 227 -19.29 -3.47 9.55
CA TYR A 227 -19.60 -2.44 10.54
C TYR A 227 -19.11 -1.06 10.07
N TRP A 228 -19.57 -0.61 8.90
CA TRP A 228 -19.03 0.55 8.18
C TRP A 228 -20.08 1.63 7.87
N ASP A 229 -21.12 1.69 8.70
CA ASP A 229 -22.30 2.56 8.59
C ASP A 229 -22.01 4.03 8.93
#